data_AF-A0A561B0Z9-F1
#
_entry.id   AF-A0A561B0Z9-F1
#
_cell.length_a   1.000
_cell.length_b   1.000
_cell.length_c   1.000
_cell.angle_alpha   90.00
_cell.angle_beta   90.00
_cell.angle_gamma   90.00
#
_symmetry.space_group_name_H-M   'P 1'
#
loop_
_entity.id
_entity.type
_entity.pdbx_description
1 polymer ?
#
loop_
_entity_poly.entity_id
_entity_poly.type
_entity_poly.pdbx_seq_one_letter_code
_entity_poly.pdbx_strand_id
1 'polypeptide(L)'
;MSIRRLTLAGAAALLALLLLGCEPTTSTGGRPSTKPTTGKANGKANGKATAKTTTAQSQATVRITASDGVCWKAKVGRESRAGCGSSTLQAKDSRGIYRITLNKTKGAGELSVVLVVSGRSVDRGSVTSDAGLVSMTYTNQSSR
;
A
#
# COMPACT_ATOMS: atom_id res chain seq x y z
N MET A 1 -27.22 31.92 -23.40
CA MET A 1 -26.55 31.18 -24.50
C MET A 1 -25.16 31.76 -24.71
N SER A 2 -24.11 30.98 -24.51
CA SER A 2 -22.84 31.20 -25.22
C SER A 2 -21.99 29.94 -25.09
N ILE A 3 -21.79 29.28 -26.22
CA ILE A 3 -20.96 28.11 -26.43
C ILE A 3 -19.63 28.65 -26.93
N ARG A 4 -18.51 28.23 -26.34
CA ARG A 4 -17.22 28.26 -27.02
C ARG A 4 -16.55 26.90 -26.87
N ARG A 5 -16.35 26.28 -28.03
CA ARG A 5 -15.89 24.92 -28.28
C ARG A 5 -14.51 25.01 -28.97
N LEU A 6 -13.67 24.01 -28.67
CA LEU A 6 -12.47 23.52 -29.41
C LEU A 6 -11.23 24.47 -29.47
N THR A 7 -9.97 24.01 -29.54
CA THR A 7 -9.42 22.81 -30.23
C THR A 7 -8.02 22.40 -29.70
N LEU A 8 -7.68 21.13 -29.96
CA LEU A 8 -6.42 20.39 -29.80
C LEU A 8 -5.20 20.92 -30.59
N ALA A 9 -3.99 20.71 -30.06
CA ALA A 9 -2.75 20.24 -30.74
C ALA A 9 -1.65 20.18 -29.65
N GLY A 10 -0.79 19.18 -29.44
CA GLY A 10 -0.19 18.22 -30.35
C GLY A 10 1.33 18.45 -30.33
N ALA A 11 2.10 17.55 -29.68
CA ALA A 11 3.54 17.39 -29.93
C ALA A 11 4.01 16.04 -29.37
N ALA A 12 4.17 15.07 -30.28
CA ALA A 12 4.96 13.88 -30.06
C ALA A 12 6.44 14.20 -30.25
N ALA A 13 7.33 13.61 -29.45
CA ALA A 13 8.73 13.42 -29.84
C ALA A 13 9.27 12.16 -29.17
N LEU A 14 9.56 11.18 -30.02
CA LEU A 14 10.26 9.93 -29.76
C LEU A 14 11.70 10.19 -29.31
N LEU A 15 12.22 9.34 -28.44
CA LEU A 15 13.63 8.91 -28.48
C LEU A 15 13.71 7.48 -27.96
N ALA A 16 13.85 6.55 -28.91
CA ALA A 16 14.29 5.19 -28.68
C ALA A 16 15.82 5.17 -28.64
N LEU A 17 16.43 4.37 -27.76
CA LEU A 17 17.61 3.58 -28.11
C LEU A 17 17.84 2.46 -27.07
N LEU A 18 17.87 1.26 -27.63
CA LEU A 18 18.07 -0.06 -27.03
C LEU A 18 19.36 -0.19 -26.23
N LEU A 19 19.38 -1.16 -25.30
CA LEU A 19 20.43 -2.19 -25.19
C LEU A 19 19.93 -3.36 -24.30
N LEU A 20 19.52 -4.43 -24.99
CA LEU A 20 19.79 -5.85 -24.72
C LEU A 20 19.98 -6.35 -23.27
N GLY A 21 19.23 -7.41 -22.92
CA GLY A 21 19.83 -8.48 -22.10
C GLY A 21 18.91 -9.31 -21.20
N CYS A 22 18.28 -10.33 -21.79
CA CYS A 22 17.98 -11.65 -21.22
C CYS A 22 16.96 -11.77 -20.05
N GLU A 23 15.78 -12.27 -20.39
CA GLU A 23 14.97 -13.13 -19.51
C GLU A 23 15.63 -14.51 -19.36
N PRO A 24 15.24 -15.30 -18.34
CA PRO A 24 14.39 -16.40 -18.73
C PRO A 24 13.21 -16.66 -17.78
N THR A 25 12.10 -16.94 -18.43
CA THR A 25 10.92 -17.70 -18.01
C THR A 25 11.30 -18.99 -17.27
N THR A 26 10.54 -19.35 -16.24
CA THR A 26 10.17 -20.76 -16.03
C THR A 26 8.89 -20.85 -15.20
N SER A 27 7.79 -21.22 -15.85
CA SER A 27 6.69 -21.92 -15.22
C SER A 27 6.39 -23.18 -16.01
N THR A 28 6.16 -24.26 -15.25
CA THR A 28 5.45 -25.50 -15.58
C THR A 28 6.29 -26.76 -15.89
N GLY A 29 6.28 -27.68 -14.90
CA GLY A 29 5.87 -29.08 -15.13
C GLY A 29 6.96 -30.15 -15.25
N GLY A 30 6.92 -31.15 -14.37
CA GLY A 30 7.49 -32.49 -14.62
C GLY A 30 8.35 -33.09 -13.50
N ARG A 31 7.76 -33.99 -12.71
CA ARG A 31 8.45 -35.17 -12.12
C ARG A 31 8.83 -36.13 -13.29
N PRO A 32 9.81 -37.07 -13.21
CA PRO A 32 10.48 -37.62 -12.03
C PRO A 32 12.02 -37.89 -12.13
N SER A 33 12.64 -38.07 -10.95
CA SER A 33 13.67 -39.07 -10.57
C SER A 33 14.89 -39.36 -11.49
N THR A 34 16.11 -38.97 -11.05
CA THR A 34 17.20 -39.88 -10.60
C THR A 34 18.50 -39.12 -10.24
N LYS A 35 18.83 -39.13 -8.94
CA LYS A 35 20.14 -39.33 -8.23
C LYS A 35 21.51 -39.15 -8.98
N PRO A 36 22.65 -38.99 -8.25
CA PRO A 36 23.20 -37.80 -7.59
C PRO A 36 24.69 -37.52 -8.00
N THR A 37 25.23 -36.32 -7.80
CA THR A 37 26.70 -36.13 -7.58
C THR A 37 26.96 -34.71 -7.02
N THR A 38 27.22 -34.61 -5.72
CA THR A 38 28.55 -34.32 -5.12
C THR A 38 29.17 -33.01 -5.61
N GLY A 39 29.00 -31.94 -4.83
CA GLY A 39 29.60 -30.63 -5.08
C GLY A 39 29.70 -29.81 -3.80
N LYS A 40 30.75 -30.11 -3.05
CA LYS A 40 31.17 -29.57 -1.75
C LYS A 40 31.29 -28.03 -1.78
N ALA A 41 30.43 -27.30 -1.05
CA ALA A 41 30.61 -25.87 -0.80
C ALA A 41 31.04 -25.65 0.66
N ASN A 42 32.35 -25.67 0.87
CA ASN A 42 33.01 -25.13 2.04
C ASN A 42 33.15 -23.61 1.80
N GLY A 43 32.50 -22.79 2.63
CA GLY A 43 32.51 -21.33 2.44
C GLY A 43 32.08 -20.61 3.70
N LYS A 44 32.90 -20.72 4.75
CA LYS A 44 32.81 -19.97 6.00
C LYS A 44 33.06 -18.49 5.71
N ALA A 45 32.02 -17.66 5.77
CA ALA A 45 32.17 -16.21 5.87
C ALA A 45 31.44 -15.74 7.13
N ASN A 46 32.23 -15.49 8.18
CA ASN A 46 31.82 -14.76 9.38
C ASN A 46 31.50 -13.31 8.99
N GLY A 47 30.30 -13.08 8.49
CA GLY A 47 29.70 -11.75 8.40
C GLY A 47 28.84 -11.55 9.64
N LYS A 48 29.39 -10.92 10.68
CA LYS A 48 28.63 -10.42 11.83
C LYS A 48 27.62 -9.41 11.28
N ALA A 49 26.41 -9.87 10.95
CA ALA A 49 25.30 -9.02 10.58
C ALA A 49 24.97 -8.20 11.83
N THR A 50 25.51 -6.99 11.89
CA THR A 50 25.12 -5.99 12.88
C THR A 50 23.64 -5.72 12.60
N ALA A 51 22.76 -6.42 13.32
CA ALA A 51 21.34 -6.20 13.29
C ALA A 51 21.15 -4.72 13.65
N LYS A 52 20.80 -3.93 12.65
CA LYS A 52 20.40 -2.54 12.85
C LYS A 52 19.12 -2.62 13.67
N THR A 53 19.24 -2.51 14.98
CA THR A 53 18.11 -2.36 15.90
C THR A 53 17.42 -1.06 15.50
N THR A 54 16.50 -1.19 14.56
CA THR A 54 15.64 -0.11 14.14
C THR A 54 14.68 0.03 15.29
N THR A 55 14.90 1.04 16.15
CA THR A 55 13.97 1.39 17.21
C THR A 55 12.59 1.41 16.56
N ALA A 56 11.75 0.44 16.91
CA ALA A 56 10.48 0.23 16.24
C ALA A 56 9.58 1.42 16.59
N GLN A 57 9.67 2.49 15.79
CA GLN A 57 8.58 3.45 15.69
C GLN A 57 7.36 2.58 15.39
N SER A 58 6.34 2.66 16.25
CA SER A 58 5.10 1.89 16.09
C SER A 58 4.53 2.20 14.70
N GLN A 59 4.85 1.33 13.73
CA GLN A 59 4.49 1.52 12.33
C GLN A 59 3.03 1.11 12.20
N ALA A 60 2.17 2.11 12.05
CA ALA A 60 0.78 1.89 11.73
C ALA A 60 0.53 2.36 10.29
N THR A 61 -0.19 1.53 9.54
CA THR A 61 -0.64 1.85 8.18
C THR A 61 -2.15 1.80 8.13
N VAL A 62 -2.75 2.76 7.44
CA VAL A 62 -4.17 2.81 7.13
C VAL A 62 -4.32 2.38 5.68
N ARG A 63 -4.97 1.25 5.44
CA ARG A 63 -5.27 0.75 4.09
C ARG A 63 -6.68 1.14 3.73
N ILE A 64 -6.83 1.96 2.71
CA ILE A 64 -8.11 2.40 2.15
C ILE A 64 -8.33 1.60 0.87
N THR A 65 -9.43 0.88 0.79
CA THR A 65 -9.86 0.19 -0.43
C THR A 65 -11.11 0.88 -0.94
N ALA A 66 -11.11 1.29 -2.20
CA ALA A 66 -12.26 1.96 -2.79
C ALA A 66 -12.56 1.34 -4.15
N SER A 67 -13.86 1.22 -4.44
CA SER A 67 -14.33 0.84 -5.78
C SER A 67 -13.95 1.90 -6.82
N ASP A 68 -13.99 1.53 -8.10
CA ASP A 68 -13.69 2.46 -9.18
C ASP A 68 -14.62 3.70 -9.15
N GLY A 69 -14.04 4.87 -9.37
CA GLY A 69 -14.75 6.14 -9.32
C GLY A 69 -15.18 6.62 -7.93
N VAL A 70 -14.86 5.89 -6.86
CA VAL A 70 -15.09 6.31 -5.48
C VAL A 70 -13.96 7.24 -5.01
N CYS A 71 -14.34 8.39 -4.48
CA CYS A 71 -13.41 9.37 -3.91
C CYS A 71 -13.68 9.61 -2.43
N TRP A 72 -12.65 10.03 -1.71
CA TRP A 72 -12.67 10.16 -0.28
C TRP A 72 -11.77 11.28 0.24
N LYS A 73 -12.05 11.69 1.48
CA LYS A 73 -11.20 12.55 2.32
C LYS A 73 -10.92 11.82 3.63
N ALA A 74 -9.66 11.76 4.03
CA ALA A 74 -9.22 11.12 5.26
C ALA A 74 -8.52 12.12 6.17
N LYS A 75 -8.69 11.95 7.48
CA LYS A 75 -7.87 12.56 8.52
C LYS A 75 -7.18 11.43 9.28
N VAL A 76 -5.86 11.35 9.20
CA VAL A 76 -5.03 10.35 9.87
C VAL A 76 -4.16 11.07 10.89
N GLY A 77 -4.51 10.97 12.17
CA GLY A 77 -3.92 11.78 13.22
C GLY A 77 -4.15 13.27 12.96
N ARG A 78 -3.07 14.00 12.64
CA ARG A 78 -3.13 15.44 12.32
C ARG A 78 -3.13 15.72 10.81
N GLU A 79 -2.81 14.73 10.00
CA GLU A 79 -2.71 14.90 8.56
C GLU A 79 -4.07 14.71 7.90
N SER A 80 -4.40 15.61 6.97
CA SER A 80 -5.58 15.48 6.11
C SER A 80 -5.13 15.11 4.69
N ARG A 81 -5.80 14.13 4.09
CA ARG A 81 -5.51 13.60 2.75
C ARG A 81 -6.82 13.44 1.99
N ALA A 82 -6.74 13.43 0.67
CA ALA A 82 -7.86 13.15 -0.22
C ALA A 82 -7.36 12.31 -1.40
N GLY A 83 -8.24 11.52 -1.99
CA GLY A 83 -7.90 10.65 -3.11
C GLY A 83 -9.13 10.02 -3.75
N CYS A 84 -8.90 9.36 -4.88
CA CYS A 84 -9.88 8.47 -5.51
C CYS A 84 -9.23 7.11 -5.71
N GLY A 85 -10.02 6.04 -5.56
CA GLY A 85 -9.51 4.68 -5.56
C GLY A 85 -8.80 4.29 -4.26
N SER A 86 -8.15 3.14 -4.30
CA SER A 86 -7.47 2.56 -3.14
C SER A 86 -6.14 3.27 -2.82
N SER A 87 -5.78 3.35 -1.54
CA SER A 87 -4.53 3.97 -1.10
C SER A 87 -4.06 3.41 0.23
N THR A 88 -2.77 3.56 0.53
CA THR A 88 -2.22 3.26 1.86
C THR A 88 -1.55 4.50 2.43
N LEU A 89 -1.96 4.87 3.64
CA LEU A 89 -1.44 6.03 4.36
C LEU A 89 -0.66 5.56 5.58
N GLN A 90 0.42 6.26 5.91
CA GLN A 90 1.15 6.03 7.14
C GLN A 90 0.48 6.80 8.28
N ALA A 91 0.22 6.12 9.40
CA ALA A 91 -0.26 6.73 10.62
C ALA A 91 0.89 6.85 11.62
N LYS A 92 1.33 8.09 11.86
CA LYS A 92 2.37 8.41 12.84
C LYS A 92 1.72 8.95 14.11
N ASP A 93 1.94 8.29 15.23
CA ASP A 93 1.64 8.84 16.55
C ASP A 93 2.70 8.41 17.55
N SER A 94 3.20 9.35 18.34
CA SER A 94 4.26 9.11 19.33
C SER A 94 3.74 8.52 20.65
N ARG A 95 2.42 8.49 20.86
CA ARG A 95 1.77 8.01 22.09
C ARG A 95 1.03 6.68 21.87
N GLY A 96 1.14 6.08 20.68
CA GLY A 96 0.41 4.87 20.32
C GLY A 96 -1.10 5.07 20.18
N ILE A 97 -1.57 6.32 20.04
CA ILE A 97 -2.98 6.65 19.86
C ILE A 97 -3.22 7.01 18.39
N TYR A 98 -3.94 6.16 17.69
CA TYR A 98 -4.26 6.33 16.28
C TYR A 98 -5.71 6.75 16.13
N ARG A 99 -5.94 7.89 15.48
CA ARG A 99 -7.27 8.40 15.15
C ARG A 99 -7.39 8.54 13.66
N ILE A 100 -8.39 7.90 13.07
CA ILE A 100 -8.63 7.94 11.63
C ILE A 100 -10.09 8.28 11.41
N THR A 101 -10.32 9.26 10.55
CA THR A 101 -11.64 9.60 10.04
C THR A 101 -11.58 9.53 8.53
N LEU A 102 -12.48 8.78 7.91
CA LEU A 102 -12.57 8.63 6.47
C LEU A 102 -13.99 9.01 6.02
N ASN A 103 -14.09 9.95 5.10
CA ASN A 103 -15.34 10.41 4.53
C ASN A 103 -15.39 10.06 3.05
N LYS A 104 -16.42 9.33 2.64
CA LYS A 104 -16.72 9.11 1.23
C LYS A 104 -17.35 10.36 0.64
N THR A 105 -16.72 10.92 -0.40
CA THR A 105 -17.15 12.20 -0.99
C THR A 105 -17.81 12.04 -2.36
N LYS A 106 -17.60 10.92 -3.05
CA LYS A 106 -18.16 10.64 -4.38
C LYS A 106 -18.15 9.15 -4.70
N GLY A 107 -19.07 8.72 -5.57
CA GLY A 107 -19.11 7.39 -6.21
C GLY A 107 -20.12 6.44 -5.58
N ALA A 108 -20.70 5.53 -6.36
CA ALA A 108 -21.77 4.62 -5.89
C ALA A 108 -21.27 3.26 -5.33
N GLY A 109 -19.95 3.07 -5.18
CA GLY A 109 -19.36 1.80 -4.75
C GLY A 109 -18.89 1.79 -3.29
N GLU A 110 -18.41 0.62 -2.83
CA GLU A 110 -17.88 0.49 -1.47
C GLU A 110 -16.57 1.28 -1.27
N LEU A 111 -16.47 1.92 -0.11
CA LEU A 111 -15.24 2.46 0.47
C LEU A 111 -14.99 1.74 1.79
N SER A 112 -13.85 1.07 1.95
CA SER A 112 -13.46 0.41 3.19
C SER A 112 -12.09 0.87 3.66
N VAL A 113 -11.86 0.74 4.97
CA VAL A 113 -10.62 1.12 5.62
C VAL A 113 -10.25 0.09 6.67
N VAL A 114 -8.95 -0.23 6.72
CA VAL A 114 -8.35 -1.13 7.70
C VAL A 114 -7.17 -0.43 8.35
N LEU A 115 -7.16 -0.35 9.68
CA LEU A 115 -6.00 0.05 10.45
C LEU A 115 -5.14 -1.17 10.74
N VAL A 116 -3.88 -1.11 10.33
CA VAL A 116 -2.89 -2.15 10.57
C VAL A 116 -1.80 -1.56 11.48
N VAL A 117 -1.57 -2.16 12.64
CA VAL A 117 -0.52 -1.77 13.60
C VAL A 117 0.43 -2.95 13.77
N SER A 118 1.73 -2.71 13.59
CA SER A 118 2.76 -3.77 13.71
C SER A 118 2.44 -5.00 12.84
N GLY A 119 1.95 -4.77 11.62
CA GLY A 119 1.61 -5.82 10.66
C GLY A 119 0.28 -6.54 10.91
N ARG A 120 -0.46 -6.20 11.96
CA ARG A 120 -1.77 -6.83 12.28
C ARG A 120 -2.92 -5.85 12.06
N SER A 121 -3.99 -6.31 11.44
CA SER A 121 -5.24 -5.54 11.34
C SER A 121 -5.87 -5.45 12.74
N VAL A 122 -6.03 -4.24 13.26
CA VAL A 122 -6.57 -3.99 14.60
C VAL A 122 -7.97 -3.39 14.57
N ASP A 123 -8.35 -2.74 13.47
CA ASP A 123 -9.69 -2.16 13.29
C ASP A 123 -10.05 -2.06 11.80
N ARG A 124 -11.35 -2.03 11.49
CA ARG A 124 -11.89 -1.93 10.13
C ARG A 124 -13.25 -1.22 10.12
N GLY A 125 -13.54 -0.53 9.03
CA GLY A 125 -14.87 0.01 8.76
C GLY A 125 -15.11 0.21 7.28
N SER A 126 -16.38 0.35 6.88
CA SER A 126 -16.76 0.55 5.49
C SER A 126 -18.00 1.43 5.34
N VAL A 127 -18.15 2.01 4.15
CA VAL A 127 -19.27 2.82 3.69
C VAL A 127 -19.69 2.28 2.33
N THR A 128 -20.91 1.78 2.24
CA THR A 128 -21.51 1.30 0.99
C THR A 128 -22.51 2.29 0.39
N SER A 129 -23.07 3.20 1.20
CA SER A 129 -23.93 4.29 0.74
C SER A 129 -23.17 5.31 -0.10
N ASP A 130 -23.88 6.14 -0.89
CA ASP A 130 -23.27 7.16 -1.77
C ASP A 130 -22.40 8.17 -1.03
N ALA A 131 -22.73 8.45 0.24
CA ALA A 131 -21.95 9.23 1.17
C ALA A 131 -21.94 8.55 2.54
N GLY A 132 -20.88 8.76 3.32
CA GLY A 132 -20.79 8.23 4.68
C GLY A 132 -19.43 8.43 5.31
N LEU A 133 -19.39 8.29 6.63
CA LEU A 133 -18.23 8.55 7.46
C LEU A 133 -17.85 7.29 8.24
N VAL A 134 -16.58 6.92 8.21
CA VAL A 134 -15.96 5.95 9.12
C VAL A 134 -15.06 6.72 10.08
N SER A 135 -15.18 6.44 11.38
CA SER A 135 -14.27 6.96 12.39
C SER A 135 -13.77 5.79 13.24
N MET A 136 -12.45 5.68 13.41
CA MET A 136 -11.81 4.64 14.19
C MET A 136 -10.76 5.26 15.11
N THR A 137 -10.67 4.72 16.31
CA THR A 137 -9.66 5.10 17.30
C THR A 137 -9.07 3.85 17.92
N TYR A 138 -7.75 3.71 17.84
CA TYR A 138 -7.03 2.61 18.44
C TYR A 138 -5.96 3.15 19.39
N THR A 139 -5.87 2.57 20.57
CA THR A 139 -4.83 2.89 21.56
C THR A 139 -3.99 1.64 21.78
N ASN A 140 -2.70 1.71 21.46
CA ASN A 140 -1.76 0.64 21.76
C ASN A 140 -1.43 0.67 23.26
N GLN A 141 -2.23 -0.05 24.04
CA GLN A 141 -1.95 -0.36 25.44
C GLN A 141 -0.82 -1.39 25.47
N SER A 142 0.41 -0.97 25.21
CA SER A 142 1.57 -1.78 25.59
C SER A 142 1.58 -1.80 27.11
N SER A 143 1.10 -2.89 27.69
CA SER A 143 1.13 -3.15 29.12
C SER A 143 2.51 -2.81 29.66
N ARG A 144 2.55 -1.88 30.62
CA ARG A 144 3.72 -1.69 31.47
C ARG A 144 3.84 -2.86 32.43
#